data_AF-A0A932E5K8-F1
#
_entry.id   AF-A0A932E5K8-F1
#
_cell.length_a   1.000
_cell.length_b   1.000
_cell.length_c   1.000
_cell.angle_alpha   90.00
_cell.angle_beta   90.00
_cell.angle_gamma   90.00
#
_symmetry.space_group_name_H-M   'P 1'
#
loop_
_entity.id
_entity.type
_entity.pdbx_description
1 polymer ?
#
loop_
_entity_poly.entity_id
_entity_poly.type
_entity_poly.pdbx_seq_one_letter_code
_entity_poly.pdbx_strand_id
1 'polypeptide(L)'
;MNQLKVSIQQSIIVLTTRGWSRRRIARELGVDRATVGRQLRRAEAEANAATNPTLGSEGDPSSNAASNPTHGSESELPPKPATNPTLGSASGPASRCAPFAVQIAAGMEAGLTAQRIYQDLVCEHAFPWSYQSVKRYVRRQSVVH
;
A
#
# COMPACT_ATOMS: atom_id res chain seq x y z
N MET A 1 10.98 18.47 -21.28
CA MET A 1 11.57 17.11 -21.19
C MET A 1 12.70 17.14 -20.16
N ASN A 2 12.55 16.53 -18.99
CA ASN A 2 13.66 16.38 -18.04
C ASN A 2 14.37 15.06 -18.32
N GLN A 3 15.41 15.12 -19.15
CA GLN A 3 16.23 13.96 -19.49
C GLN A 3 17.24 13.73 -18.36
N LEU A 4 17.05 12.67 -17.59
CA LEU A 4 18.09 12.21 -16.66
C LEU A 4 19.32 11.80 -17.47
N LYS A 5 20.51 12.08 -16.95
CA LYS A 5 21.77 11.61 -17.56
C LYS A 5 21.69 10.10 -17.79
N VAL A 6 22.15 9.63 -18.95
CA VAL A 6 22.15 8.21 -19.35
C VAL A 6 22.82 7.31 -18.31
N SER A 7 23.82 7.83 -17.59
CA SER A 7 24.48 7.14 -16.48
C SER A 7 23.53 6.79 -15.32
N ILE A 8 22.57 7.66 -15.03
CA ILE A 8 21.55 7.42 -13.99
C ILE A 8 20.57 6.34 -14.46
N GLN A 9 20.19 6.33 -15.74
CA GLN A 9 19.30 5.31 -16.30
C GLN A 9 19.94 3.91 -16.22
N GLN A 10 21.21 3.80 -16.64
CA GLN A 10 21.97 2.54 -16.54
C GLN A 10 22.11 2.09 -15.09
N SER A 11 22.38 3.02 -14.16
CA SER A 11 22.46 2.72 -12.72
C SER A 11 21.13 2.18 -12.18
N ILE A 12 19.99 2.74 -12.60
CA ILE A 12 18.65 2.24 -12.22
C ILE A 12 18.46 0.78 -12.68
N ILE A 13 18.83 0.47 -13.93
CA ILE A 13 18.71 -0.88 -14.49
C ILE A 13 19.57 -1.87 -13.69
N VAL A 14 20.85 -1.55 -13.48
CA VAL A 14 21.81 -2.41 -12.75
C VAL A 14 21.38 -2.63 -11.29
N LEU A 15 20.87 -1.61 -10.60
CA LEU A 15 20.41 -1.77 -9.22
C LEU A 15 19.12 -2.60 -9.15
N THR A 16 18.25 -2.50 -10.16
CA THR A 16 17.02 -3.30 -10.21
C THR A 16 17.32 -4.77 -10.49
N THR A 17 18.27 -5.09 -11.38
CA THR A 17 18.69 -6.48 -11.63
C THR A 17 19.35 -7.11 -10.40
N ARG A 18 19.97 -6.31 -9.54
CA ARG A 18 20.47 -6.72 -8.21
C ARG A 18 19.37 -6.92 -7.16
N GLY A 19 18.09 -6.79 -7.53
CA GLY A 19 16.94 -7.01 -6.65
C GLY A 19 16.62 -5.83 -5.72
N TRP A 20 17.15 -4.63 -5.97
CA TRP A 20 16.87 -3.48 -5.11
C TRP A 20 15.47 -2.92 -5.36
N SER A 21 14.79 -2.50 -4.29
CA SER A 21 13.46 -1.88 -4.41
C SER A 21 13.56 -0.47 -4.99
N ARG A 22 12.53 -0.06 -5.75
CA ARG A 22 12.41 1.30 -6.31
C ARG A 22 12.64 2.40 -5.27
N ARG A 23 12.17 2.20 -4.04
CA ARG A 23 12.34 3.14 -2.93
C ARG A 23 13.79 3.22 -2.42
N ARG A 24 14.56 2.13 -2.54
CA ARG A 24 15.99 2.09 -2.19
C ARG A 24 16.80 2.79 -3.27
N ILE A 25 16.55 2.46 -4.54
CA ILE A 25 17.21 3.06 -5.71
C ILE A 25 17.02 4.58 -5.74
N ALA A 26 15.81 5.06 -5.48
CA ALA A 26 15.49 6.48 -5.43
C ALA A 26 16.34 7.25 -4.40
N ARG A 27 16.57 6.66 -3.22
CA ARG A 27 17.40 7.28 -2.18
C ARG A 27 18.88 7.22 -2.49
N GLU A 28 19.35 6.13 -3.07
CA GLU A 28 20.75 5.96 -3.48
C GLU A 28 21.16 6.95 -4.57
N LEU A 29 20.29 7.12 -5.57
CA LEU A 29 20.56 7.95 -6.74
C LEU A 29 20.08 9.41 -6.58
N GLY A 30 19.47 9.76 -5.44
CA GLY A 30 18.93 11.11 -5.19
C GLY A 30 17.83 11.53 -6.17
N VAL A 31 17.09 10.58 -6.75
CA VAL A 31 16.02 10.83 -7.73
C VAL A 31 14.66 10.41 -7.19
N ASP A 32 13.60 11.09 -7.64
CA ASP A 32 12.25 10.76 -7.24
C ASP A 32 11.83 9.34 -7.64
N ARG A 33 11.09 8.66 -6.75
CA ARG A 33 10.63 7.27 -6.95
C ARG A 33 9.76 7.08 -8.19
N ALA A 34 8.97 8.10 -8.58
CA ALA A 34 8.14 8.03 -9.77
C ALA A 34 9.01 8.11 -11.03
N THR A 35 10.16 8.78 -10.94
CA THR A 35 11.14 8.83 -12.03
C THR A 35 11.80 7.48 -12.24
N VAL A 36 12.20 6.79 -11.17
CA VAL A 36 12.68 5.39 -11.25
C VAL A 36 11.62 4.50 -11.93
N GLY A 37 10.34 4.63 -11.53
CA GLY A 37 9.24 3.89 -12.15
C GLY A 37 9.02 4.21 -13.64
N ARG A 38 9.14 5.47 -14.05
CA ARG A 38 9.06 5.87 -15.47
C ARG A 38 10.20 5.26 -16.29
N GLN A 39 11.42 5.21 -15.74
CA GLN A 39 12.58 4.63 -16.43
C GLN A 39 12.43 3.13 -16.61
N LEU A 40 11.95 2.42 -15.59
CA LEU A 40 11.69 0.98 -15.70
C LEU A 40 10.63 0.68 -16.76
N ARG A 41 9.51 1.41 -16.77
CA ARG A 41 8.49 1.27 -17.83
C ARG A 41 9.03 1.57 -19.22
N ARG A 42 9.91 2.56 -19.36
CA ARG A 42 10.57 2.87 -20.64
C ARG A 42 11.50 1.73 -21.07
N ALA A 43 12.32 1.22 -20.16
CA ALA A 43 13.23 0.11 -20.45
C ALA A 43 12.47 -1.18 -20.83
N GLU A 44 11.35 -1.46 -20.15
CA GLU A 44 10.44 -2.56 -20.50
C GLU A 44 9.78 -2.34 -21.88
N ALA A 45 9.34 -1.11 -22.18
CA ALA A 45 8.77 -0.77 -23.48
C ALA A 45 9.81 -0.89 -24.61
N GLU A 46 11.05 -0.45 -24.40
CA GLU A 46 12.16 -0.59 -25.35
C GLU A 46 12.54 -2.06 -25.57
N ALA A 47 12.54 -2.88 -24.51
CA ALA A 47 12.78 -4.32 -24.62
C ALA A 47 11.66 -5.06 -25.35
N ASN A 48 10.39 -4.67 -25.15
CA ASN A 48 9.25 -5.27 -25.85
C ASN A 48 9.12 -4.77 -27.29
N ALA A 49 9.51 -3.52 -27.58
CA ALA A 49 9.50 -2.95 -28.93
C ALA A 49 10.55 -3.59 -29.86
N ALA A 50 11.62 -4.17 -29.30
CA ALA A 50 12.63 -4.89 -30.07
C ALA A 50 12.14 -6.25 -30.61
N THR A 51 11.01 -6.78 -30.12
CA THR A 51 10.55 -8.13 -30.45
C THR A 51 9.40 -8.18 -31.45
N ASN A 52 8.75 -7.06 -31.78
CA ASN A 52 7.71 -7.00 -32.82
C ASN A 52 7.57 -5.59 -33.41
N PRO A 53 7.71 -5.38 -34.72
CA PRO A 53 7.26 -4.15 -35.34
C PRO A 53 5.77 -4.25 -35.65
N THR A 54 5.10 -3.09 -35.62
CA THR A 54 3.77 -2.81 -36.20
C THR A 54 2.58 -2.99 -35.26
N LEU A 55 2.00 -1.88 -34.79
CA LEU A 55 0.76 -1.29 -35.33
C LEU A 55 0.16 -0.39 -34.25
N GLY A 56 -0.02 0.90 -34.55
CA GLY A 56 -0.61 1.85 -33.63
C GLY A 56 -2.08 1.53 -33.34
N SER A 57 -2.55 1.90 -32.15
CA SER A 57 -3.87 2.49 -31.98
C SER A 57 -3.99 3.05 -30.58
N GLU A 58 -4.62 4.22 -30.52
CA GLU A 58 -4.89 5.00 -29.33
C GLU A 58 -5.76 4.24 -28.31
N GLY A 59 -5.59 4.58 -27.04
CA GLY A 59 -6.39 4.07 -25.95
C GLY A 59 -5.89 4.51 -24.57
N ASP A 60 -6.10 5.78 -24.24
CA ASP A 60 -6.47 6.12 -22.85
C ASP A 60 -7.93 5.64 -22.69
N PRO A 61 -8.31 4.92 -21.60
CA PRO A 61 -8.46 5.59 -20.33
C PRO A 61 -8.01 4.78 -19.10
N SER A 62 -7.49 5.50 -18.11
CA SER A 62 -7.82 5.37 -16.68
C SER A 62 -8.01 3.96 -16.10
N SER A 63 -7.06 3.50 -15.29
CA SER A 63 -7.39 2.96 -13.96
C SER A 63 -6.16 2.67 -13.09
N ASN A 64 -6.33 2.98 -11.81
CA ASN A 64 -5.41 2.84 -10.69
C ASN A 64 -4.65 1.51 -10.62
N ALA A 65 -3.34 1.56 -10.35
CA ALA A 65 -2.66 0.56 -9.50
C ALA A 65 -1.36 1.14 -8.92
N ALA A 66 -1.50 1.81 -7.77
CA ALA A 66 -0.37 2.26 -6.96
C ALA A 66 0.27 1.07 -6.23
N SER A 67 1.24 0.42 -6.86
CA SER A 67 2.09 -0.58 -6.18
C SER A 67 3.39 0.08 -5.71
N ASN A 68 3.54 0.24 -4.39
CA ASN A 68 4.82 0.50 -3.71
C ASN A 68 5.35 -0.81 -3.11
N PRO A 69 6.65 -1.15 -3.27
CA PRO A 69 7.32 -2.04 -2.33
C PRO A 69 8.42 -1.31 -1.55
N THR A 70 8.32 -1.45 -0.23
CA THR A 70 9.34 -1.87 0.74
C THR A 70 10.74 -1.25 0.67
N HIS A 71 11.16 -0.62 1.77
CA HIS A 71 12.56 -0.53 2.16
C HIS A 71 12.67 -0.90 3.64
N GLY A 72 13.50 -1.91 3.92
CA GLY A 72 13.91 -2.27 5.27
C GLY A 72 15.15 -1.50 5.71
N SER A 73 15.41 -1.54 7.01
CA SER A 73 16.72 -1.75 7.69
C SER A 73 16.38 -1.76 9.18
N GLU A 74 16.33 -2.94 9.81
CA GLU A 74 17.44 -3.57 10.56
C GLU A 74 17.58 -3.01 11.98
N SER A 75 17.13 -3.81 12.96
CA SER A 75 17.71 -4.01 14.31
C SER A 75 16.70 -4.81 15.16
N GLU A 76 17.20 -5.91 15.70
CA GLU A 76 16.71 -6.80 16.77
C GLU A 76 15.19 -6.92 17.05
N LEU A 77 14.67 -8.15 16.92
CA LEU A 77 13.59 -8.86 17.68
C LEU A 77 12.28 -8.07 18.02
N PRO A 78 11.05 -8.64 18.06
CA PRO A 78 10.48 -9.95 17.68
C PRO A 78 9.61 -9.82 16.37
N PRO A 79 8.86 -10.85 15.89
CA PRO A 79 8.39 -10.88 14.50
C PRO A 79 7.31 -9.84 14.20
N LYS A 80 7.58 -8.97 13.21
CA LYS A 80 6.65 -7.95 12.70
C LYS A 80 5.75 -8.58 11.63
N PRO A 81 4.41 -8.63 11.78
CA PRO A 81 3.54 -9.18 10.75
C PRO A 81 3.42 -8.20 9.58
N ALA A 82 4.06 -8.56 8.46
CA ALA A 82 3.80 -7.94 7.15
C ALA A 82 2.34 -8.22 6.76
N THR A 83 1.49 -7.19 6.77
CA THR A 83 0.08 -7.33 6.37
C THR A 83 -0.13 -6.72 4.99
N ASN A 84 0.15 -7.50 3.94
CA ASN A 84 -0.61 -7.36 2.70
C ASN A 84 -1.97 -8.04 2.97
N PRO A 85 -3.13 -7.37 2.82
CA PRO A 85 -4.41 -8.05 2.96
C PRO A 85 -4.64 -8.85 1.68
N THR A 86 -4.07 -10.05 1.61
CA THR A 86 -4.58 -11.10 0.75
C THR A 86 -6.04 -11.33 1.18
N LEU A 87 -6.96 -11.18 0.24
CA LEU A 87 -8.37 -11.57 0.37
C LEU A 87 -8.43 -12.96 1.04
N GLY A 88 -8.94 -13.02 2.27
CA GLY A 88 -9.09 -14.26 3.03
C GLY A 88 -8.09 -14.53 4.17
N SER A 89 -7.11 -13.66 4.44
CA SER A 89 -6.26 -13.83 5.63
C SER A 89 -7.02 -13.45 6.90
N ALA A 90 -7.59 -14.46 7.54
CA ALA A 90 -8.11 -14.38 8.89
C ALA A 90 -7.04 -13.84 9.85
N SER A 91 -7.43 -12.84 10.64
CA SER A 91 -6.76 -12.37 11.85
C SER A 91 -5.31 -11.85 11.69
N GLY A 92 -5.18 -10.62 11.19
CA GLY A 92 -4.06 -9.76 11.63
C GLY A 92 -4.15 -9.48 13.14
N PRO A 93 -3.11 -8.89 13.76
CA PRO A 93 -3.03 -8.67 15.22
C PRO A 93 -4.34 -8.17 15.80
N ALA A 94 -4.69 -8.64 17.01
CA ALA A 94 -5.90 -8.26 17.74
C ALA A 94 -6.11 -6.75 17.56
N SER A 95 -7.23 -6.39 16.94
CA SER A 95 -7.52 -4.99 16.64
C SER A 95 -7.43 -4.20 17.94
N ARG A 96 -6.91 -2.98 17.89
CA ARG A 96 -6.92 -2.05 19.05
C ARG A 96 -8.33 -1.79 19.61
N CYS A 97 -9.35 -2.16 18.84
CA CYS A 97 -10.76 -2.17 19.22
C CYS A 97 -11.21 -3.46 19.95
N ALA A 98 -10.34 -4.44 20.18
CA ALA A 98 -10.67 -5.69 20.88
C ALA A 98 -11.29 -5.48 22.28
N PRO A 99 -10.77 -4.60 23.15
CA PRO A 99 -11.43 -4.33 24.44
C PRO A 99 -12.78 -3.62 24.30
N PHE A 100 -13.03 -3.02 23.13
CA PHE A 100 -14.26 -2.30 22.80
C PHE A 100 -15.15 -3.08 21.81
N ALA A 101 -14.85 -4.36 21.60
CA ALA A 101 -15.50 -5.18 20.59
C ALA A 101 -16.99 -5.36 20.92
N VAL A 102 -17.33 -5.48 22.20
CA VAL A 102 -18.70 -5.63 22.69
C VAL A 102 -19.53 -4.37 22.39
N GLN A 103 -18.99 -3.19 22.65
CA GLN A 103 -19.65 -1.92 22.38
C GLN A 103 -19.82 -1.67 20.89
N ILE A 104 -18.80 -2.00 20.09
CA ILE A 104 -18.89 -1.87 18.65
C ILE A 104 -19.91 -2.86 18.08
N ALA A 105 -19.96 -4.09 18.59
CA ALA A 105 -20.95 -5.09 18.19
C ALA A 105 -22.37 -4.64 18.58
N ALA A 106 -22.58 -4.17 19.81
CA ALA A 106 -23.86 -3.61 20.26
C ALA A 106 -24.31 -2.42 19.40
N GLY A 107 -23.38 -1.52 19.05
CA GLY A 107 -23.67 -0.41 18.14
C GLY A 107 -23.98 -0.85 16.72
N MET A 108 -23.35 -1.93 16.23
CA MET A 108 -23.65 -2.52 14.93
C MET A 108 -25.02 -3.22 14.92
N GLU A 109 -25.37 -3.95 15.97
CA GLU A 109 -26.68 -4.58 16.15
C GLU A 109 -27.80 -3.52 16.23
N ALA A 110 -27.52 -2.39 16.87
CA ALA A 110 -28.41 -1.23 16.90
C ALA A 110 -28.47 -0.46 15.55
N GLY A 111 -27.73 -0.90 14.53
CA GLY A 111 -27.72 -0.26 13.20
C GLY A 111 -27.03 1.11 13.16
N LEU A 112 -26.21 1.44 14.15
CA LEU A 112 -25.52 2.72 14.22
C LEU A 112 -24.39 2.81 13.18
N THR A 113 -24.18 4.03 12.67
CA THR A 113 -23.05 4.27 11.78
C THR A 113 -21.73 4.15 12.54
N ALA A 114 -20.66 3.72 11.86
CA ALA A 114 -19.33 3.61 12.47
C ALA A 114 -18.84 4.94 13.10
N GLN A 115 -19.32 6.08 12.60
CA GLN A 115 -18.99 7.39 13.16
C GLN A 115 -19.68 7.62 14.51
N ARG A 116 -20.94 7.17 14.65
CA ARG A 116 -21.67 7.28 15.91
C ARG A 116 -21.08 6.38 16.98
N ILE A 117 -20.81 5.12 16.63
CA ILE A 117 -20.10 4.17 17.49
C ILE A 117 -18.77 4.75 17.99
N TYR A 118 -18.01 5.43 17.12
CA TYR A 118 -16.78 6.11 17.51
C TYR A 118 -17.00 7.27 18.49
N GLN A 119 -18.05 8.09 18.29
CA GLN A 119 -18.36 9.16 19.24
C GLN A 119 -18.70 8.60 20.61
N ASP A 120 -19.56 7.57 20.67
CA ASP A 120 -19.98 6.97 21.93
C ASP A 120 -18.78 6.33 22.64
N LEU A 121 -17.86 5.70 21.89
CA LEU A 121 -16.57 5.21 22.40
C LEU A 121 -15.67 6.33 22.96
N VAL A 122 -15.62 7.49 22.32
CA VAL A 122 -14.82 8.62 22.81
C VAL A 122 -15.47 9.23 24.05
N CYS A 123 -16.80 9.34 24.08
CA CYS A 123 -17.55 9.94 25.18
C CYS A 123 -17.58 9.04 26.43
N GLU A 124 -17.88 7.75 26.28
CA GLU A 124 -18.09 6.83 27.40
C GLU A 124 -16.81 6.12 27.84
N HIS A 125 -15.91 5.85 26.90
CA HIS A 125 -14.74 5.00 27.11
C HIS A 125 -13.40 5.69 26.89
N ALA A 126 -13.41 7.02 26.66
CA ALA A 126 -12.21 7.82 26.41
C ALA A 126 -11.28 7.17 25.35
N PHE A 127 -11.88 6.68 24.26
CA PHE A 127 -11.18 5.89 23.25
C PHE A 127 -9.97 6.64 22.67
N PRO A 128 -8.73 6.15 22.85
CA PRO A 128 -7.51 6.89 22.51
C PRO A 128 -7.08 6.73 21.04
N TRP A 129 -7.79 5.91 20.27
CA TRP A 129 -7.43 5.61 18.89
C TRP A 129 -8.30 6.36 17.89
N SER A 130 -7.88 6.38 16.62
CA SER A 130 -8.61 7.10 15.58
C SER A 130 -9.86 6.38 15.09
N TYR A 131 -10.81 7.16 14.56
CA TYR A 131 -12.00 6.69 13.84
C TYR A 131 -11.71 5.61 12.79
N GLN A 132 -10.55 5.68 12.11
CA GLN A 132 -10.16 4.70 11.10
C GLN A 132 -10.01 3.28 11.67
N SER A 133 -9.67 3.17 12.96
CA SER A 133 -9.58 1.88 13.66
C SER A 133 -10.97 1.25 13.79
N VAL A 134 -11.97 2.03 14.19
CA VAL A 134 -13.38 1.61 14.29
C VAL A 134 -13.95 1.28 12.91
N LYS A 135 -13.76 2.16 11.92
CA LYS A 135 -14.25 1.94 10.55
C LYS A 135 -13.71 0.65 9.92
N ARG A 136 -12.42 0.36 10.11
CA ARG A 136 -11.80 -0.89 9.62
C ARG A 136 -12.34 -2.10 10.36
N TYR A 137 -12.58 -1.99 11.66
CA TYR A 137 -13.12 -3.08 12.48
C TYR A 137 -14.56 -3.42 12.09
N VAL A 138 -15.44 -2.42 11.97
CA VAL A 138 -16.84 -2.59 11.51
C VAL A 138 -16.89 -3.25 10.13
N ARG A 139 -16.08 -2.77 9.18
CA ARG A 139 -15.98 -3.39 7.85
C ARG A 139 -15.48 -4.83 7.85
N ARG A 140 -14.64 -5.20 8.82
CA ARG A 140 -14.19 -6.58 8.97
C ARG A 140 -15.33 -7.47 9.47
N GLN A 141 -16.10 -6.98 10.43
CA GLN A 141 -17.23 -7.72 11.02
C GLN A 141 -18.42 -7.85 10.05
N SER A 142 -18.61 -6.88 9.14
CA SER A 142 -19.68 -6.94 8.13
C SER A 142 -19.41 -7.91 6.96
N VAL A 143 -18.19 -8.44 6.83
CA VAL A 143 -17.81 -9.38 5.76
C VAL A 143 -17.96 -10.84 6.23
N VAL A 144 -18.22 -11.06 7.53
CA VAL A 144 -18.33 -12.40 8.14
C VAL A 144 -19.80 -12.88 8.24
N HIS A 145 -20.76 -12.04 7.85
CA HIS A 145 -22.17 -12.40 7.66
C HIS A 145 -22.50 -12.48 6.17
#